data_AF-D3UF46-F1
#
_entry.id   AF-D3UF46-F1
#
_cell.length_a   1.000
_cell.length_b   1.000
_cell.length_c   1.000
_cell.angle_alpha   90.00
_cell.angle_beta   90.00
_cell.angle_gamma   90.00
#
_symmetry.space_group_name_H-M   'P 1'
#
loop_
_entity.id
_entity.type
_entity.pdbx_description
1 polymer ?
#
loop_
_entity_poly.entity_id
_entity_poly.type
_entity_poly.pdbx_seq_one_letter_code
_entity_poly.pdbx_strand_id
1 'polypeptide(L)'
;YKLPFALQWIWPLPLAVGIFFAPESPWWLVKKGRIDQARRSLERTLSGKGPEKELLVSMELDKIKTTIEKEQKMSDEGTYWDCVKDGINRRRTRIACLCWIGQCSCGASLIGYSTYFYEKAGVSTDTAFTFSIIQYCLGIAATFISWWASKYCGRFDLYAFGLAFQAIMFFIIGGLGCSDTHGAKMGSGALLMVVAFFYNLGIAPVVFCLVSEIPSSRLRTKTIILARNAYNVIQVVVTVLIMYQLNSEKWNWGAKSGFFWGGFCLATLAWAVVDLPETAGRTFIEINELFRLGVPARKFKSTKVDPFAAAKAAAAEINVKDPKEDLETSVVDEGRSTSSVVNK
;
A
#
# COMPACT_ATOMS: atom_id res chain seq x y z
N TYR A 1 19.59 11.58 -28.35
CA TYR A 1 18.25 11.24 -27.82
C TYR A 1 17.95 9.74 -27.77
N LYS A 2 18.34 8.91 -28.76
CA LYS A 2 18.03 7.46 -28.77
C LYS A 2 18.73 6.65 -27.65
N LEU A 3 19.93 7.07 -27.24
CA LEU A 3 20.75 6.36 -26.27
C LEU A 3 20.07 6.21 -24.88
N PRO A 4 19.51 7.26 -24.25
CA PRO A 4 18.71 7.12 -23.02
C PRO A 4 17.56 6.11 -23.10
N PHE A 5 16.86 6.02 -24.24
CA PHE A 5 15.80 5.04 -24.45
C PHE A 5 16.37 3.62 -24.60
N ALA A 6 17.48 3.47 -25.32
CA ALA A 6 18.15 2.18 -25.47
C ALA A 6 18.71 1.65 -24.13
N LEU A 7 19.22 2.53 -23.26
CA LEU A 7 19.72 2.17 -21.93
C LEU A 7 18.64 1.56 -21.02
N GLN A 8 17.36 1.92 -21.19
CA GLN A 8 16.26 1.33 -20.42
C GLN A 8 16.10 -0.18 -20.71
N TRP A 9 16.49 -0.64 -21.91
CA TRP A 9 16.46 -2.04 -22.31
C TRP A 9 17.60 -2.88 -21.73
N ILE A 10 18.52 -2.29 -20.99
CA ILE A 10 19.53 -3.05 -20.25
C ILE A 10 18.85 -3.85 -19.14
N TRP A 11 17.87 -3.29 -18.42
CA TRP A 11 17.29 -3.89 -17.22
C TRP A 11 16.54 -5.23 -17.41
N PRO A 12 15.77 -5.45 -18.51
CA PRO A 12 15.15 -6.75 -18.78
C PRO A 12 16.13 -7.92 -18.78
N LEU A 13 17.39 -7.73 -19.21
CA LEU A 13 18.34 -8.84 -19.36
C LEU A 13 18.88 -9.36 -18.01
N PRO A 14 19.41 -8.53 -17.09
CA PRO A 14 19.73 -8.94 -15.73
C PRO A 14 18.52 -9.48 -14.97
N LEU A 15 17.33 -8.91 -15.18
CA LEU A 15 16.09 -9.42 -14.57
C LEU A 15 15.73 -10.80 -15.11
N ALA A 16 15.82 -11.04 -16.42
CA ALA A 16 15.57 -12.34 -17.02
C ALA A 16 16.53 -13.40 -16.52
N VAL A 17 17.83 -13.06 -16.40
CA VAL A 17 18.83 -13.94 -15.80
C VAL A 17 18.51 -14.22 -14.33
N GLY A 18 18.14 -13.18 -13.56
CA GLY A 18 17.72 -13.33 -12.16
C GLY A 18 16.50 -14.23 -11.98
N ILE A 19 15.47 -14.05 -12.83
CA ILE A 19 14.25 -14.87 -12.84
C ILE A 19 14.59 -16.32 -13.23
N PHE A 20 15.46 -16.53 -14.20
CA PHE A 20 15.89 -17.87 -14.62
C PHE A 20 16.57 -18.64 -13.47
N PHE A 21 17.34 -17.95 -12.62
CA PHE A 21 17.96 -18.56 -11.45
C PHE A 21 17.06 -18.59 -10.21
N ALA A 22 15.99 -17.79 -10.15
CA ALA A 22 15.11 -17.74 -9.00
C ALA A 22 14.29 -19.04 -8.88
N PRO A 23 14.14 -19.61 -7.67
CA PRO A 23 13.23 -20.73 -7.47
C PRO A 23 11.78 -20.26 -7.69
N GLU A 24 10.99 -21.09 -8.37
CA GLU A 24 9.58 -20.83 -8.65
C GLU A 24 8.79 -20.67 -7.35
N SER A 25 7.77 -19.80 -7.31
CA SER A 25 7.04 -19.53 -6.07
C SER A 25 6.41 -20.79 -5.48
N PRO A 26 6.74 -21.18 -4.22
CA PRO A 26 6.18 -22.39 -3.60
C PRO A 26 4.65 -22.29 -3.45
N TRP A 27 4.13 -21.08 -3.25
CA TRP A 27 2.69 -20.81 -3.21
C TRP A 27 2.00 -21.14 -4.54
N TRP A 28 2.60 -20.74 -5.67
CA TRP A 28 2.05 -21.01 -7.00
C TRP A 28 2.10 -22.51 -7.32
N LEU A 29 3.20 -23.18 -6.97
CA LEU A 29 3.38 -24.61 -7.18
C LEU A 29 2.35 -25.43 -6.39
N VAL A 30 2.11 -25.11 -5.12
CA VAL A 30 1.05 -25.77 -4.32
C VAL A 30 -0.34 -25.49 -4.91
N LYS A 31 -0.63 -24.25 -5.33
CA LYS A 31 -1.92 -23.91 -5.99
C LYS A 31 -2.15 -24.68 -7.30
N LYS A 32 -1.08 -25.10 -7.98
CA LYS A 32 -1.11 -25.94 -9.19
C LYS A 32 -1.01 -27.45 -8.90
N GLY A 33 -1.03 -27.86 -7.62
CA GLY A 33 -0.93 -29.27 -7.22
C GLY A 33 0.49 -29.88 -7.32
N ARG A 34 1.53 -29.07 -7.59
CA ARG A 34 2.91 -29.52 -7.76
C ARG A 34 3.68 -29.50 -6.43
N ILE A 35 3.28 -30.35 -5.49
CA ILE A 35 3.79 -30.34 -4.10
C ILE A 35 5.29 -30.65 -4.03
N ASP A 36 5.80 -31.61 -4.80
CA ASP A 36 7.22 -31.98 -4.76
C ASP A 36 8.13 -30.85 -5.25
N GLN A 37 7.69 -30.11 -6.26
CA GLN A 37 8.42 -28.94 -6.76
C GLN A 37 8.38 -27.82 -5.72
N ALA A 38 7.25 -27.64 -5.02
CA ALA A 38 7.13 -26.66 -3.94
C ALA A 38 8.09 -26.99 -2.78
N ARG A 39 8.25 -28.28 -2.43
CA ARG A 39 9.24 -28.74 -1.44
C ARG A 39 10.65 -28.33 -1.84
N ARG A 40 11.07 -28.66 -3.06
CA ARG A 40 12.40 -28.31 -3.59
C ARG A 40 12.63 -26.79 -3.61
N SER A 41 11.58 -26.01 -3.93
CA SER A 41 11.67 -24.56 -3.85
C SER A 41 11.91 -24.08 -2.41
N LEU A 42 11.16 -24.58 -1.44
CA LEU A 42 11.37 -24.23 -0.03
C LEU A 42 12.74 -24.67 0.47
N GLU A 43 13.23 -25.84 0.04
CA GLU A 43 14.59 -26.31 0.34
C GLU A 43 15.66 -25.36 -0.20
N ARG A 44 15.44 -24.71 -1.36
CA ARG A 44 16.37 -23.69 -1.89
C ARG A 44 16.28 -22.35 -1.15
N THR A 45 15.10 -21.96 -0.68
CA THR A 45 14.86 -20.64 -0.10
C THR A 45 15.08 -20.59 1.41
N LEU A 46 14.77 -21.66 2.14
CA LEU A 46 14.92 -21.74 3.60
C LEU A 46 16.38 -22.01 3.99
N SER A 47 16.91 -21.16 4.86
CA SER A 47 18.22 -21.31 5.48
C SER A 47 18.19 -22.42 6.54
N GLY A 48 19.25 -23.23 6.62
CA GLY A 48 19.39 -24.34 7.58
C GLY A 48 20.22 -25.50 7.01
N LYS A 49 20.60 -26.47 7.85
CA LYS A 49 21.26 -27.72 7.45
C LYS A 49 20.73 -28.89 8.26
N GLY A 50 20.68 -30.08 7.65
CA GLY A 50 20.30 -31.31 8.35
C GLY A 50 18.80 -31.43 8.68
N PRO A 51 18.44 -32.23 9.70
CA PRO A 51 17.05 -32.58 10.03
C PRO A 51 16.15 -31.37 10.38
N GLU A 52 16.74 -30.32 10.97
CA GLU A 52 16.03 -29.09 11.32
C GLU A 52 15.48 -28.38 10.08
N LYS A 53 16.24 -28.36 8.97
CA LYS A 53 15.78 -27.78 7.71
C LYS A 53 14.61 -28.55 7.13
N GLU A 54 14.65 -29.88 7.23
CA GLU A 54 13.57 -30.73 6.74
C GLU A 54 12.26 -30.49 7.50
N LEU A 55 12.35 -30.32 8.82
CA LEU A 55 11.21 -29.94 9.66
C LEU A 55 10.67 -28.54 9.30
N LEU A 56 11.53 -27.55 9.08
CA LEU A 56 11.10 -26.21 8.67
C LEU A 56 10.42 -26.22 7.31
N VAL A 57 10.95 -26.97 6.35
CA VAL A 57 10.38 -27.13 5.00
C VAL A 57 9.00 -27.76 5.09
N SER A 58 8.82 -28.84 5.85
CA SER A 58 7.53 -29.52 5.99
C SER A 58 6.50 -28.61 6.68
N MET A 59 6.89 -27.94 7.76
CA MET A 59 6.03 -26.98 8.47
C MET A 59 5.54 -25.85 7.55
N GLU A 60 6.43 -25.23 6.78
CA GLU A 60 6.03 -24.17 5.84
C GLU A 60 5.18 -24.71 4.68
N LEU A 61 5.47 -25.92 4.17
CA LEU A 61 4.63 -26.55 3.15
C LEU A 61 3.21 -26.79 3.64
N ASP A 62 3.05 -27.32 4.85
CA ASP A 62 1.73 -27.59 5.44
C ASP A 62 0.97 -26.31 5.75
N LYS A 63 1.68 -25.26 6.19
CA LYS A 63 1.11 -23.93 6.36
C LYS A 63 0.63 -23.34 5.03
N ILE A 64 1.40 -23.48 3.95
CA ILE A 64 1.01 -23.04 2.59
C ILE A 64 -0.23 -23.82 2.12
N LYS A 65 -0.22 -25.15 2.23
CA LYS A 65 -1.37 -26.01 1.86
C LYS A 65 -2.62 -25.63 2.64
N THR A 66 -2.53 -25.56 3.96
CA THR A 66 -3.66 -25.21 4.83
C THR A 66 -4.21 -23.82 4.50
N THR A 67 -3.33 -22.87 4.15
CA THR A 67 -3.76 -21.52 3.75
C THR A 67 -4.48 -21.56 2.41
N ILE A 68 -3.94 -22.25 1.41
CA ILE A 68 -4.56 -22.37 0.08
C ILE A 68 -5.90 -23.12 0.16
N GLU A 69 -5.99 -24.18 0.96
CA GLU A 69 -7.26 -24.90 1.18
C GLU A 69 -8.30 -24.01 1.87
N LYS A 70 -7.89 -23.20 2.85
CA LYS A 70 -8.77 -22.20 3.46
C LYS A 70 -9.20 -21.16 2.43
N GLU A 71 -8.30 -20.66 1.59
CA GLU A 71 -8.62 -19.70 0.52
C GLU A 71 -9.57 -20.31 -0.52
N GLN A 72 -9.38 -21.58 -0.90
CA GLN A 72 -10.24 -22.31 -1.84
C GLN A 72 -11.61 -22.63 -1.23
N LYS A 73 -11.69 -22.96 0.07
CA LYS A 73 -12.97 -23.12 0.78
C LYS A 73 -13.67 -21.78 0.97
N MET A 74 -12.90 -20.70 1.08
CA MET A 74 -13.39 -19.32 1.05
C MET A 74 -13.45 -18.74 -0.38
N SER A 75 -13.49 -19.58 -1.43
CA SER A 75 -13.47 -19.24 -2.87
C SER A 75 -14.71 -18.46 -3.32
N ASP A 76 -14.91 -17.32 -2.72
CA ASP A 76 -15.46 -16.17 -3.38
C ASP A 76 -14.30 -15.18 -3.48
N GLU A 77 -13.42 -15.34 -4.49
CA GLU A 77 -12.39 -14.35 -4.83
C GLU A 77 -13.01 -12.95 -5.01
N GLY A 78 -14.34 -12.86 -5.06
CA GLY A 78 -15.12 -11.65 -4.98
C GLY A 78 -15.07 -10.90 -6.28
N THR A 79 -16.18 -10.34 -6.71
CA THR A 79 -16.18 -9.58 -7.96
C THR A 79 -15.66 -8.16 -7.70
N TYR A 80 -15.22 -7.43 -8.72
CA TYR A 80 -14.94 -5.98 -8.57
C TYR A 80 -16.14 -5.22 -7.95
N TRP A 81 -17.36 -5.72 -8.18
CA TRP A 81 -18.56 -5.20 -7.56
C TRP A 81 -18.56 -5.30 -6.02
N ASP A 82 -17.92 -6.31 -5.44
CA ASP A 82 -17.83 -6.48 -3.99
C ASP A 82 -16.95 -5.41 -3.33
N CYS A 83 -16.01 -4.82 -4.09
CA CYS A 83 -15.22 -3.69 -3.62
C CYS A 83 -16.08 -2.45 -3.37
N VAL A 84 -17.25 -2.34 -4.01
CA VAL A 84 -18.11 -1.14 -4.00
C VAL A 84 -19.47 -1.40 -3.33
N LYS A 85 -19.98 -2.63 -3.38
CA LYS A 85 -21.30 -3.02 -2.86
C LYS A 85 -21.35 -3.02 -1.34
N ASP A 86 -20.36 -3.61 -0.69
CA ASP A 86 -20.29 -3.67 0.77
C ASP A 86 -19.76 -2.34 1.34
N GLY A 87 -20.43 -1.80 2.36
CA GLY A 87 -20.09 -0.51 2.97
C GLY A 87 -18.66 -0.49 3.54
N ILE A 88 -18.19 -1.61 4.10
CA ILE A 88 -16.84 -1.72 4.67
C ILE A 88 -15.79 -1.75 3.56
N ASN A 89 -15.97 -2.63 2.57
CA ASN A 89 -15.04 -2.74 1.44
C ASN A 89 -15.05 -1.48 0.55
N ARG A 90 -16.19 -0.80 0.43
CA ARG A 90 -16.29 0.51 -0.23
C ARG A 90 -15.45 1.57 0.46
N ARG A 91 -15.48 1.62 1.80
CA ARG A 91 -14.62 2.53 2.57
C ARG A 91 -13.14 2.23 2.33
N ARG A 92 -12.73 0.96 2.39
CA ARG A 92 -11.33 0.56 2.13
C ARG A 92 -10.88 0.92 0.72
N THR A 93 -11.71 0.62 -0.27
CA THR A 93 -11.44 0.90 -1.68
C THR A 93 -11.34 2.40 -1.93
N ARG A 94 -12.25 3.19 -1.35
CA ARG A 94 -12.20 4.66 -1.41
C ARG A 94 -10.88 5.19 -0.85
N ILE A 95 -10.49 4.74 0.34
CA ILE A 95 -9.25 5.21 0.98
C ILE A 95 -8.03 4.84 0.11
N ALA A 96 -7.96 3.61 -0.39
CA ALA A 96 -6.85 3.18 -1.26
C ALA A 96 -6.77 4.02 -2.55
N CYS A 97 -7.92 4.28 -3.20
CA CYS A 97 -7.98 5.14 -4.39
C CYS A 97 -7.52 6.57 -4.06
N LEU A 98 -8.02 7.14 -2.97
CA LEU A 98 -7.69 8.52 -2.57
C LEU A 98 -6.24 8.68 -2.10
N CYS A 99 -5.60 7.66 -1.51
CA CYS A 99 -4.15 7.68 -1.24
C CYS A 99 -3.35 7.85 -2.54
N TRP A 100 -3.71 7.07 -3.56
CA TRP A 100 -3.08 7.11 -4.88
C TRP A 100 -3.34 8.42 -5.61
N ILE A 101 -4.60 8.88 -5.63
CA ILE A 101 -4.98 10.18 -6.18
C ILE A 101 -4.24 11.30 -5.45
N GLY A 102 -4.19 11.25 -4.12
CA GLY A 102 -3.47 12.21 -3.29
C GLY A 102 -1.99 12.31 -3.66
N GLN A 103 -1.33 11.19 -3.97
CA GLN A 103 0.06 11.18 -4.43
C GLN A 103 0.25 11.93 -5.76
N CYS A 104 -0.63 11.73 -6.76
CA CYS A 104 -0.49 12.45 -8.02
C CYS A 104 -0.94 13.92 -7.92
N SER A 105 -1.97 14.20 -7.11
CA SER A 105 -2.55 15.54 -6.97
C SER A 105 -1.82 16.43 -5.99
N CYS A 106 -0.87 15.92 -5.20
CA CYS A 106 -0.11 16.74 -4.26
C CYS A 106 0.98 17.60 -4.94
N GLY A 107 1.04 17.67 -6.27
CA GLY A 107 2.02 18.48 -6.99
C GLY A 107 3.35 17.79 -7.27
N ALA A 108 3.44 16.46 -7.07
CA ALA A 108 4.63 15.67 -7.37
C ALA A 108 5.10 15.82 -8.83
N SER A 109 4.15 15.98 -9.75
CA SER A 109 4.48 16.16 -11.16
C SER A 109 5.19 17.50 -11.45
N LEU A 110 4.97 18.54 -10.64
CA LEU A 110 5.67 19.83 -10.80
C LEU A 110 7.17 19.72 -10.47
N ILE A 111 7.51 18.86 -9.51
CA ILE A 111 8.90 18.54 -9.13
C ILE A 111 9.67 17.94 -10.32
N GLY A 112 8.98 17.16 -11.15
CA GLY A 112 9.56 16.56 -12.37
C GLY A 112 9.95 17.58 -13.44
N TYR A 113 9.40 18.81 -13.38
CA TYR A 113 9.72 19.92 -14.27
C TYR A 113 10.68 20.93 -13.62
N SER A 114 11.42 20.56 -12.56
CA SER A 114 12.35 21.47 -11.90
C SER A 114 13.46 22.01 -12.82
N THR A 115 13.92 21.22 -13.81
CA THR A 115 14.81 21.68 -14.90
C THR A 115 14.31 22.95 -15.58
N TYR A 116 13.03 22.94 -15.96
CA TYR A 116 12.39 24.06 -16.63
C TYR A 116 12.42 25.33 -15.76
N PHE A 117 12.25 25.18 -14.44
CA PHE A 117 12.35 26.31 -13.51
C PHE A 117 13.78 26.84 -13.39
N TYR A 118 14.80 25.98 -13.41
CA TYR A 118 16.21 26.41 -13.42
C TYR A 118 16.56 27.17 -14.70
N GLU A 119 16.15 26.64 -15.85
CA GLU A 119 16.39 27.28 -17.15
C GLU A 119 15.67 28.64 -17.25
N LYS A 120 14.42 28.73 -16.77
CA LYS A 120 13.68 30.00 -16.69
C LYS A 120 14.30 30.99 -15.72
N ALA A 121 15.06 30.54 -14.73
CA ALA A 121 15.84 31.40 -13.85
C ALA A 121 17.13 31.93 -14.50
N GLY A 122 17.51 31.46 -15.69
CA GLY A 122 18.74 31.83 -16.38
C GLY A 122 19.95 30.98 -16.01
N VAL A 123 19.74 29.82 -15.37
CA VAL A 123 20.80 28.84 -15.12
C VAL A 123 21.14 28.15 -16.44
N SER A 124 22.44 27.93 -16.71
CA SER A 124 22.88 27.21 -17.89
C SER A 124 22.31 25.78 -17.91
N THR A 125 22.11 25.23 -19.10
CA THR A 125 21.55 23.87 -19.29
C THR A 125 22.37 22.81 -18.57
N ASP A 126 23.70 22.92 -18.58
CA ASP A 126 24.61 21.98 -17.92
C ASP A 126 24.45 22.01 -16.39
N THR A 127 24.33 23.20 -15.81
CA THR A 127 24.12 23.38 -14.38
C THR A 127 22.70 22.97 -13.96
N ALA A 128 21.67 23.28 -14.76
CA ALA A 128 20.30 22.84 -14.53
C ALA A 128 20.19 21.29 -14.55
N PHE A 129 20.92 20.64 -15.46
CA PHE A 129 21.02 19.19 -15.50
C PHE A 129 21.72 18.64 -14.25
N THR A 130 22.81 19.27 -13.80
CA THR A 130 23.50 18.90 -12.55
C THR A 130 22.57 19.01 -11.34
N PHE A 131 21.78 20.07 -11.23
CA PHE A 131 20.79 20.22 -10.16
C PHE A 131 19.72 19.12 -10.18
N SER A 132 19.35 18.65 -11.36
CA SER A 132 18.43 17.52 -11.50
C SER A 132 19.04 16.22 -11.00
N ILE A 133 20.32 15.97 -11.28
CA ILE A 133 21.05 14.82 -10.72
C ILE A 133 21.08 14.92 -9.19
N ILE A 134 21.41 16.09 -8.63
CA ILE A 134 21.42 16.31 -7.18
C ILE A 134 20.03 16.03 -6.60
N GLN A 135 18.96 16.50 -7.25
CA GLN A 135 17.58 16.23 -6.83
C GLN A 135 17.28 14.72 -6.77
N TYR A 136 17.73 13.94 -7.75
CA TYR A 136 17.56 12.48 -7.72
C TYR A 136 18.38 11.81 -6.61
N CYS A 137 19.64 12.23 -6.40
CA CYS A 137 20.47 11.73 -5.30
C CYS A 137 19.83 12.01 -3.94
N LEU A 138 19.28 13.23 -3.75
CA LEU A 138 18.51 13.60 -2.57
C LEU A 138 17.25 12.75 -2.41
N GLY A 139 16.54 12.45 -3.50
CA GLY A 139 15.39 11.55 -3.48
C GLY A 139 15.74 10.13 -3.02
N ILE A 140 16.88 9.59 -3.47
CA ILE A 140 17.40 8.29 -3.03
C ILE A 140 17.72 8.34 -1.52
N ALA A 141 18.48 9.35 -1.08
CA ALA A 141 18.82 9.52 0.33
C ALA A 141 17.56 9.67 1.21
N ALA A 142 16.59 10.49 0.78
CA ALA A 142 15.31 10.67 1.45
C ALA A 142 14.54 9.36 1.59
N THR A 143 14.57 8.50 0.58
CA THR A 143 13.89 7.20 0.61
C THR A 143 14.53 6.26 1.65
N PHE A 144 15.86 6.24 1.76
CA PHE A 144 16.54 5.48 2.82
C PHE A 144 16.20 6.00 4.22
N ILE A 145 16.15 7.33 4.39
CA ILE A 145 15.74 7.94 5.66
C ILE A 145 14.27 7.60 5.95
N SER A 146 13.40 7.59 4.94
CA SER A 146 11.99 7.22 5.08
C SER A 146 11.82 5.82 5.63
N TRP A 147 12.62 4.86 5.13
CA TRP A 147 12.59 3.50 5.62
C TRP A 147 12.89 3.41 7.12
N TRP A 148 13.89 4.14 7.59
CA TRP A 148 14.21 4.24 9.01
C TRP A 148 13.11 4.98 9.79
N ALA A 149 12.63 6.12 9.27
CA ALA A 149 11.60 6.94 9.89
C ALA A 149 10.27 6.20 10.02
N SER A 150 9.88 5.38 9.04
CA SER A 150 8.65 4.58 9.05
C SER A 150 8.60 3.51 10.14
N LYS A 151 9.75 3.21 10.78
CA LYS A 151 9.80 2.31 11.94
C LYS A 151 9.36 3.01 13.24
N TYR A 152 9.64 4.31 13.36
CA TYR A 152 9.40 5.09 14.59
C TYR A 152 8.18 6.00 14.47
N CYS A 153 7.96 6.57 13.29
CA CYS A 153 6.83 7.42 12.99
C CYS A 153 5.67 6.61 12.38
N GLY A 154 4.44 6.97 12.74
CA GLY A 154 3.24 6.38 12.15
C GLY A 154 3.14 6.65 10.65
N ARG A 155 2.40 5.81 9.91
CA ARG A 155 2.18 6.02 8.48
C ARG A 155 1.34 7.28 8.25
N PHE A 156 0.32 7.48 9.07
CA PHE A 156 -0.49 8.69 8.98
C PHE A 156 0.34 9.94 9.28
N ASP A 157 1.16 9.89 10.35
CA ASP A 157 1.96 11.03 10.78
C ASP A 157 2.97 11.46 9.70
N LEU A 158 3.66 10.50 9.06
CA LEU A 158 4.59 10.77 7.95
C LEU A 158 3.87 11.33 6.72
N TYR A 159 2.72 10.77 6.36
CA TYR A 159 1.95 11.22 5.21
C TYR A 159 1.39 12.63 5.42
N ALA A 160 0.78 12.88 6.58
CA ALA A 160 0.19 14.18 6.92
C ALA A 160 1.26 15.27 7.08
N PHE A 161 2.39 14.97 7.74
CA PHE A 161 3.52 15.90 7.83
C PHE A 161 4.07 16.25 6.45
N GLY A 162 4.27 15.24 5.59
CA GLY A 162 4.72 15.44 4.22
C GLY A 162 3.79 16.36 3.44
N LEU A 163 2.47 16.14 3.51
CA LEU A 163 1.48 16.98 2.84
C LEU A 163 1.43 18.40 3.41
N ALA A 164 1.48 18.57 4.73
CA ALA A 164 1.47 19.90 5.36
C ALA A 164 2.72 20.71 4.95
N PHE A 165 3.89 20.09 5.01
CA PHE A 165 5.14 20.72 4.59
C PHE A 165 5.11 21.09 3.10
N GLN A 166 4.67 20.17 2.25
CA GLN A 166 4.58 20.37 0.81
C GLN A 166 3.58 21.47 0.44
N ALA A 167 2.44 21.54 1.12
CA ALA A 167 1.49 22.63 0.95
C ALA A 167 2.13 24.00 1.24
N ILE A 168 2.79 24.16 2.39
CA ILE A 168 3.45 25.41 2.77
C ILE A 168 4.50 25.80 1.72
N MET A 169 5.36 24.86 1.33
CA MET A 169 6.39 25.13 0.31
C MET A 169 5.78 25.53 -1.02
N PHE A 170 4.68 24.91 -1.45
CA PHE A 170 4.01 25.30 -2.69
C PHE A 170 3.33 26.66 -2.63
N PHE A 171 2.79 27.08 -1.48
CA PHE A 171 2.31 28.45 -1.30
C PHE A 171 3.47 29.46 -1.38
N ILE A 172 4.64 29.14 -0.83
CA ILE A 172 5.83 29.99 -0.94
C ILE A 172 6.30 30.08 -2.39
N ILE A 173 6.40 28.94 -3.11
CA ILE A 173 6.76 28.90 -4.53
C ILE A 173 5.75 29.70 -5.37
N GLY A 174 4.45 29.53 -5.09
CA GLY A 174 3.38 30.32 -5.71
C GLY A 174 3.57 31.82 -5.52
N GLY A 175 3.88 32.24 -4.28
CA GLY A 175 4.16 33.63 -3.92
C GLY A 175 5.40 34.19 -4.59
N LEU A 176 6.49 33.42 -4.68
CA LEU A 176 7.68 33.78 -5.45
C LEU A 176 7.35 33.95 -6.93
N GLY A 177 6.42 33.15 -7.46
CA GLY A 177 5.93 33.28 -8.83
C GLY A 177 5.18 34.58 -9.14
N CYS A 178 4.83 35.39 -8.13
CA CYS A 178 4.29 36.74 -8.33
C CYS A 178 5.37 37.80 -8.56
N SER A 179 6.64 37.46 -8.36
CA SER A 179 7.79 38.34 -8.59
C SER A 179 8.63 37.85 -9.76
N ASP A 180 8.96 38.73 -10.70
CA ASP A 180 9.78 38.40 -11.86
C ASP A 180 11.30 38.53 -11.64
N THR A 181 11.71 38.80 -10.40
CA THR A 181 13.12 38.93 -10.02
C THR A 181 13.90 37.63 -10.22
N HIS A 182 15.18 37.75 -10.55
CA HIS A 182 16.08 36.60 -10.70
C HIS A 182 16.14 35.75 -9.42
N GLY A 183 16.18 36.41 -8.24
CA GLY A 183 16.16 35.74 -6.95
C GLY A 183 14.90 34.91 -6.70
N ALA A 184 13.72 35.39 -7.11
CA ALA A 184 12.47 34.65 -6.96
C ALA A 184 12.43 33.39 -7.85
N LYS A 185 12.97 33.48 -9.07
CA LYS A 185 13.05 32.34 -10.00
C LYS A 185 14.03 31.28 -9.51
N MET A 186 15.22 31.68 -9.05
CA MET A 186 16.18 30.76 -8.41
C MET A 186 15.61 30.14 -7.14
N GLY A 187 14.98 30.94 -6.28
CA GLY A 187 14.36 30.47 -5.04
C GLY A 187 13.27 29.43 -5.29
N SER A 188 12.45 29.62 -6.32
CA SER A 188 11.42 28.66 -6.72
C SER A 188 12.02 27.30 -7.10
N GLY A 189 13.10 27.29 -7.90
CA GLY A 189 13.80 26.06 -8.28
C GLY A 189 14.47 25.36 -7.10
N ALA A 190 15.11 26.11 -6.20
CA ALA A 190 15.75 25.55 -5.01
C ALA A 190 14.71 24.93 -4.05
N LEU A 191 13.58 25.61 -3.84
CA LEU A 191 12.49 25.09 -3.03
C LEU A 191 11.86 23.83 -3.64
N LEU A 192 11.78 23.70 -4.96
CA LEU A 192 11.34 22.46 -5.61
C LEU A 192 12.24 21.26 -5.28
N MET A 193 13.55 21.45 -5.11
CA MET A 193 14.45 20.37 -4.64
C MET A 193 14.13 19.95 -3.21
N VAL A 194 13.87 20.94 -2.34
CA VAL A 194 13.49 20.67 -0.95
C VAL A 194 12.15 19.92 -0.90
N VAL A 195 11.18 20.34 -1.71
CA VAL A 195 9.91 19.62 -1.88
C VAL A 195 10.14 18.20 -2.38
N ALA A 196 11.05 17.98 -3.34
CA ALA A 196 11.42 16.65 -3.82
C ALA A 196 11.93 15.75 -2.69
N PHE A 197 12.78 16.28 -1.82
CA PHE A 197 13.32 15.55 -0.68
C PHE A 197 12.21 15.10 0.27
N PHE A 198 11.34 16.01 0.72
CA PHE A 198 10.26 15.68 1.66
C PHE A 198 9.15 14.80 1.03
N TYR A 199 8.91 14.97 -0.27
CA TYR A 199 8.00 14.09 -1.01
C TYR A 199 8.49 12.64 -1.00
N ASN A 200 9.78 12.40 -1.26
CA ASN A 200 10.39 11.07 -1.22
C ASN A 200 10.60 10.54 0.22
N LEU A 201 10.69 11.43 1.20
CA LEU A 201 10.80 11.06 2.62
C LEU A 201 9.48 10.54 3.20
N GLY A 202 8.34 11.04 2.74
CA GLY A 202 7.04 10.73 3.34
C GLY A 202 6.03 10.19 2.33
N ILE A 203 5.52 11.07 1.47
CA ILE A 203 4.33 10.82 0.65
C ILE A 203 4.52 9.62 -0.28
N ALA A 204 5.63 9.58 -1.03
CA ALA A 204 5.87 8.54 -2.03
C ALA A 204 5.91 7.13 -1.40
N PRO A 205 6.83 6.81 -0.46
CA PRO A 205 6.94 5.46 0.10
C PRO A 205 5.72 5.05 0.93
N VAL A 206 5.14 5.97 1.72
CA VAL A 206 4.04 5.64 2.63
C VAL A 206 2.76 5.25 1.88
N VAL A 207 2.49 5.85 0.72
CA VAL A 207 1.32 5.48 -0.09
C VAL A 207 1.40 4.03 -0.58
N PHE A 208 2.59 3.55 -0.97
CA PHE A 208 2.75 2.14 -1.35
C PHE A 208 2.45 1.20 -0.17
N CYS A 209 2.89 1.56 1.05
CA CYS A 209 2.55 0.81 2.25
C CYS A 209 1.03 0.82 2.51
N LEU A 210 0.41 2.01 2.58
CA LEU A 210 -1.01 2.17 2.89
C LEU A 210 -1.92 1.40 1.93
N VAL A 211 -1.66 1.48 0.61
CA VAL A 211 -2.46 0.80 -0.40
C VAL A 211 -2.35 -0.73 -0.30
N SER A 212 -1.25 -1.24 0.23
CA SER A 212 -1.08 -2.67 0.51
C SER A 212 -1.69 -3.11 1.86
N GLU A 213 -1.79 -2.20 2.82
CA GLU A 213 -2.24 -2.45 4.20
C GLU A 213 -3.76 -2.32 4.40
N ILE A 214 -4.43 -1.43 3.67
CA ILE A 214 -5.87 -1.13 3.82
C ILE A 214 -6.82 -2.21 3.26
N PRO A 215 -6.56 -2.83 2.09
CA PRO A 215 -7.49 -3.79 1.51
C PRO A 215 -7.66 -5.05 2.37
N SER A 216 -8.87 -5.61 2.35
CA SER A 216 -9.12 -6.93 2.95
C SER A 216 -8.32 -8.00 2.21
N SER A 217 -7.95 -9.09 2.88
CA SER A 217 -7.19 -10.19 2.26
C SER A 217 -7.92 -10.75 1.02
N ARG A 218 -9.26 -10.92 1.11
CA ARG A 218 -10.12 -11.42 0.03
C ARG A 218 -10.10 -10.53 -1.21
N LEU A 219 -10.22 -9.20 -1.06
CA LEU A 219 -10.35 -8.26 -2.18
C LEU A 219 -9.07 -7.46 -2.46
N ARG A 220 -7.92 -7.89 -1.91
CA ARG A 220 -6.67 -7.13 -1.94
C ARG A 220 -6.26 -6.74 -3.35
N THR A 221 -6.07 -7.74 -4.21
CA THR A 221 -5.61 -7.54 -5.58
C THR A 221 -6.55 -6.62 -6.36
N LYS A 222 -7.87 -6.85 -6.26
CA LYS A 222 -8.88 -6.07 -6.98
C LYS A 222 -8.92 -4.60 -6.51
N THR A 223 -8.80 -4.38 -5.21
CA THR A 223 -8.76 -3.04 -4.61
C THR A 223 -7.51 -2.27 -5.07
N ILE A 224 -6.34 -2.93 -5.07
CA ILE A 224 -5.08 -2.33 -5.53
C ILE A 224 -5.16 -1.98 -7.02
N ILE A 225 -5.71 -2.87 -7.85
CA ILE A 225 -5.90 -2.62 -9.29
C ILE A 225 -6.82 -1.41 -9.51
N LEU A 226 -7.95 -1.34 -8.81
CA LEU A 226 -8.88 -0.21 -8.96
C LEU A 226 -8.23 1.11 -8.52
N ALA A 227 -7.50 1.10 -7.40
CA ALA A 227 -6.78 2.26 -6.92
C ALA A 227 -5.67 2.71 -7.88
N ARG A 228 -4.96 1.77 -8.52
CA ARG A 228 -3.94 2.08 -9.54
C ARG A 228 -4.55 2.63 -10.83
N ASN A 229 -5.71 2.15 -11.26
CA ASN A 229 -6.42 2.73 -12.39
C ASN A 229 -6.89 4.15 -12.09
N ALA A 230 -7.40 4.41 -10.88
CA ALA A 230 -7.76 5.75 -10.44
C ALA A 230 -6.55 6.71 -10.48
N TYR A 231 -5.38 6.26 -10.01
CA TYR A 231 -4.12 6.99 -10.18
C TYR A 231 -3.83 7.31 -11.65
N ASN A 232 -3.87 6.32 -12.54
CA ASN A 232 -3.53 6.53 -13.96
C ASN A 232 -4.46 7.54 -14.63
N VAL A 233 -5.77 7.48 -14.35
CA VAL A 233 -6.75 8.43 -14.92
C VAL A 233 -6.46 9.86 -14.44
N ILE A 234 -6.26 10.07 -13.14
CA ILE A 234 -5.96 11.40 -12.62
C ILE A 234 -4.57 11.87 -13.06
N GLN A 235 -3.60 10.98 -13.16
CA GLN A 235 -2.25 11.31 -13.63
C GLN A 235 -2.27 11.88 -15.05
N VAL A 236 -3.10 11.33 -15.95
CA VAL A 236 -3.27 11.90 -17.30
C VAL A 236 -3.79 13.34 -17.22
N VAL A 237 -4.81 13.58 -16.39
CA VAL A 237 -5.36 14.93 -16.18
C VAL A 237 -4.30 15.88 -15.60
N VAL A 238 -3.57 15.45 -14.58
CA VAL A 238 -2.48 16.22 -13.93
C VAL A 238 -1.40 16.58 -14.93
N THR A 239 -0.95 15.63 -15.76
CA THR A 239 0.06 15.87 -16.79
C THR A 239 -0.41 16.90 -17.81
N VAL A 240 -1.67 16.81 -18.28
CA VAL A 240 -2.23 17.82 -19.18
C VAL A 240 -2.27 19.19 -18.50
N LEU A 241 -2.78 19.30 -17.27
CA LEU A 241 -2.86 20.56 -16.54
C LEU A 241 -1.48 21.22 -16.39
N ILE A 242 -0.44 20.46 -16.03
CA ILE A 242 0.92 21.00 -15.88
C ILE A 242 1.47 21.52 -17.21
N MET A 243 1.24 20.83 -18.33
CA MET A 243 1.65 21.32 -19.64
C MET A 243 1.02 22.68 -19.96
N TYR A 244 -0.26 22.88 -19.66
CA TYR A 244 -0.91 24.18 -19.85
C TYR A 244 -0.39 25.25 -18.88
N GLN A 245 -0.15 24.88 -17.61
CA GLN A 245 0.37 25.79 -16.58
C GLN A 245 1.78 26.29 -16.86
N LEU A 246 2.67 25.44 -17.35
CA LEU A 246 4.07 25.78 -17.60
C LEU A 246 4.30 26.40 -18.99
N ASN A 247 3.44 26.12 -19.97
CA ASN A 247 3.59 26.65 -21.32
C ASN A 247 3.34 28.18 -21.35
N SER A 248 4.31 28.91 -21.91
CA SER A 248 4.29 30.37 -22.03
C SER A 248 3.22 30.92 -22.99
N GLU A 249 2.75 30.11 -23.94
CA GLU A 249 1.72 30.50 -24.92
C GLU A 249 0.29 30.17 -24.47
N LYS A 250 0.14 29.43 -23.36
CA LYS A 250 -1.16 29.01 -22.83
C LYS A 250 -1.46 29.75 -21.52
N TRP A 251 -1.46 29.06 -20.39
CA TRP A 251 -1.82 29.70 -19.11
C TRP A 251 -0.65 30.47 -18.52
N ASN A 252 0.60 30.07 -18.82
CA ASN A 252 1.82 30.75 -18.39
C ASN A 252 1.82 31.07 -16.88
N TRP A 253 1.35 30.13 -16.06
CA TRP A 253 1.34 30.29 -14.61
C TRP A 253 2.75 30.14 -14.03
N GLY A 254 3.60 29.31 -14.65
CA GLY A 254 4.97 29.07 -14.19
C GLY A 254 4.96 28.70 -12.70
N ALA A 255 5.66 29.48 -11.87
CA ALA A 255 5.76 29.24 -10.43
C ALA A 255 4.43 29.50 -9.68
N LYS A 256 3.52 30.33 -10.23
CA LYS A 256 2.18 30.56 -9.65
C LYS A 256 1.33 29.29 -9.59
N SER A 257 1.68 28.25 -10.38
CA SER A 257 1.08 26.92 -10.26
C SER A 257 1.23 26.31 -8.86
N GLY A 258 2.21 26.78 -8.07
CA GLY A 258 2.36 26.44 -6.65
C GLY A 258 1.10 26.73 -5.84
N PHE A 259 0.35 27.79 -6.11
CA PHE A 259 -0.93 28.04 -5.41
C PHE A 259 -1.97 26.95 -5.68
N PHE A 260 -2.06 26.51 -6.93
CA PHE A 260 -2.99 25.47 -7.35
C PHE A 260 -2.64 24.12 -6.69
N TRP A 261 -1.37 23.71 -6.78
CA TRP A 261 -0.92 22.44 -6.21
C TRP A 261 -0.87 22.47 -4.68
N GLY A 262 -0.54 23.61 -4.07
CA GLY A 262 -0.62 23.82 -2.62
C GLY A 262 -2.05 23.71 -2.10
N GLY A 263 -3.02 24.28 -2.82
CA GLY A 263 -4.45 24.13 -2.50
C GLY A 263 -4.93 22.67 -2.58
N PHE A 264 -4.55 21.94 -3.63
CA PHE A 264 -4.85 20.51 -3.73
C PHE A 264 -4.15 19.70 -2.63
N CYS A 265 -2.92 20.05 -2.27
CA CYS A 265 -2.19 19.40 -1.19
C CYS A 265 -2.88 19.59 0.17
N LEU A 266 -3.41 20.80 0.45
CA LEU A 266 -4.24 21.06 1.63
C LEU A 266 -5.56 20.28 1.59
N ALA A 267 -6.21 20.17 0.44
CA ALA A 267 -7.43 19.37 0.30
C ALA A 267 -7.16 17.88 0.56
N THR A 268 -6.05 17.35 0.03
CA THR A 268 -5.60 15.98 0.32
C THR A 268 -5.24 15.82 1.80
N LEU A 269 -4.62 16.81 2.44
CA LEU A 269 -4.34 16.79 3.87
C LEU A 269 -5.63 16.77 4.70
N ALA A 270 -6.61 17.62 4.37
CA ALA A 270 -7.90 17.65 5.04
C ALA A 270 -8.62 16.31 4.93
N TRP A 271 -8.64 15.72 3.73
CA TRP A 271 -9.15 14.36 3.54
C TRP A 271 -8.37 13.33 4.36
N ALA A 272 -7.04 13.38 4.32
CA ALA A 272 -6.19 12.46 5.07
C ALA A 272 -6.54 12.56 6.56
N VAL A 273 -6.69 13.76 7.12
CA VAL A 273 -7.10 14.02 8.51
C VAL A 273 -8.49 13.48 8.82
N VAL A 274 -9.43 13.39 7.88
CA VAL A 274 -10.77 12.85 8.18
C VAL A 274 -10.83 11.32 8.04
N ASP A 275 -10.29 10.76 6.96
CA ASP A 275 -10.62 9.39 6.54
C ASP A 275 -9.43 8.43 6.49
N LEU A 276 -8.17 8.91 6.53
CA LEU A 276 -6.99 8.05 6.48
C LEU A 276 -6.65 7.48 7.87
N PRO A 277 -6.73 6.14 8.06
CA PRO A 277 -6.40 5.52 9.34
C PRO A 277 -4.89 5.37 9.54
N GLU A 278 -4.49 5.23 10.80
CA GLU A 278 -3.13 4.80 11.16
C GLU A 278 -3.04 3.27 11.13
N THR A 279 -2.16 2.73 10.30
CA THR A 279 -1.92 1.29 10.14
C THR A 279 -0.63 0.81 10.81
N ALA A 280 0.15 1.73 11.38
CA ALA A 280 1.44 1.40 11.98
C ALA A 280 1.34 0.44 13.16
N GLY A 281 2.19 -0.59 13.13
CA GLY A 281 2.32 -1.57 14.22
C GLY A 281 1.10 -2.49 14.37
N ARG A 282 0.21 -2.55 13.37
CA ARG A 282 -0.97 -3.42 13.37
C ARG A 282 -0.81 -4.58 12.40
N THR A 283 -1.33 -5.73 12.80
CA THR A 283 -1.45 -6.90 11.93
C THR A 283 -2.62 -6.73 10.95
N PHE A 284 -2.57 -7.41 9.82
CA PHE A 284 -3.68 -7.40 8.85
C PHE A 284 -5.01 -7.86 9.47
N ILE A 285 -4.97 -8.76 10.46
CA ILE A 285 -6.16 -9.26 11.14
C ILE A 285 -6.77 -8.17 12.03
N GLU A 286 -5.96 -7.47 12.82
CA GLU A 286 -6.43 -6.33 13.62
C GLU A 286 -7.02 -5.21 12.76
N ILE A 287 -6.34 -4.86 11.66
CA ILE A 287 -6.86 -3.86 10.70
C ILE A 287 -8.20 -4.32 10.16
N ASN A 288 -8.33 -5.61 9.83
CA ASN A 288 -9.58 -6.14 9.31
C ASN A 288 -10.74 -6.02 10.29
N GLU A 289 -10.48 -6.32 11.56
CA GLU A 289 -11.47 -6.22 12.61
C GLU A 289 -11.84 -4.77 12.93
N LEU A 290 -10.88 -3.84 12.92
CA LEU A 290 -11.15 -2.40 13.07
C LEU A 290 -12.10 -1.85 12.00
N PHE A 291 -11.92 -2.30 10.76
CA PHE A 291 -12.85 -1.95 9.67
C PHE A 291 -14.21 -2.63 9.82
N ARG A 292 -14.27 -3.88 10.33
CA ARG A 292 -15.53 -4.60 10.59
C ARG A 292 -16.35 -3.93 11.68
N LEU A 293 -15.69 -3.49 12.74
CA LEU A 293 -16.29 -2.75 13.86
C LEU A 293 -16.67 -1.30 13.50
N GLY A 294 -16.43 -0.86 12.26
CA GLY A 294 -16.79 0.48 11.80
C GLY A 294 -16.03 1.60 12.51
N VAL A 295 -14.85 1.32 13.07
CA VAL A 295 -14.11 2.29 13.89
C VAL A 295 -13.74 3.53 13.05
N PRO A 296 -13.90 4.76 13.57
CA PRO A 296 -13.44 5.96 12.89
C PRO A 296 -11.93 5.94 12.65
N ALA A 297 -11.47 6.46 11.51
CA ALA A 297 -10.06 6.39 11.09
C ALA A 297 -9.07 6.87 12.16
N ARG A 298 -9.42 7.94 12.89
CA ARG A 298 -8.61 8.51 13.98
C ARG A 298 -8.47 7.62 15.22
N LYS A 299 -9.41 6.71 15.45
CA LYS A 299 -9.41 5.83 16.62
C LYS A 299 -8.63 4.53 16.38
N PHE A 300 -8.15 4.28 15.16
CA PHE A 300 -7.34 3.07 14.85
C PHE A 300 -6.09 2.95 15.73
N LYS A 301 -5.48 4.08 16.11
CA LYS A 301 -4.30 4.09 16.99
C LYS A 301 -4.65 3.73 18.45
N SER A 302 -5.80 4.17 18.96
CA SER A 302 -6.19 4.00 20.37
C SER A 302 -7.06 2.77 20.64
N THR A 303 -7.81 2.27 19.65
CA THR A 303 -8.66 1.10 19.82
C THR A 303 -7.81 -0.17 19.90
N LYS A 304 -7.81 -0.83 21.07
CA LYS A 304 -7.25 -2.16 21.22
C LYS A 304 -8.28 -3.16 20.72
N VAL A 305 -7.84 -4.05 19.83
CA VAL A 305 -8.67 -5.13 19.31
C VAL A 305 -7.96 -6.43 19.61
N ASP A 306 -8.67 -7.39 20.18
CA ASP A 306 -8.18 -8.76 20.29
C ASP A 306 -8.73 -9.54 19.08
N PRO A 307 -7.91 -9.77 18.04
CA PRO A 307 -8.34 -10.46 16.83
C PRO A 307 -8.76 -11.92 17.07
N PHE A 308 -8.45 -12.49 18.24
CA PHE A 308 -8.85 -13.84 18.62
C PHE A 308 -9.96 -13.89 19.66
N ALA A 309 -10.49 -12.75 20.13
CA ALA A 309 -11.54 -12.75 21.14
C ALA A 309 -12.77 -13.56 20.72
N ALA A 310 -13.16 -13.49 19.44
CA ALA A 310 -14.27 -14.27 18.90
C ALA A 310 -13.95 -15.78 18.82
N ALA A 311 -12.71 -16.14 18.45
CA ALA A 311 -12.27 -17.53 18.44
C ALA A 311 -12.13 -18.10 19.86
N LYS A 312 -11.70 -17.28 20.82
CA LYS A 312 -11.58 -17.61 22.23
C LYS A 312 -12.95 -17.74 22.91
N ALA A 313 -13.92 -16.90 22.54
CA ALA A 313 -15.31 -17.02 22.97
C ALA A 313 -15.96 -18.29 22.40
N ALA A 314 -15.79 -18.58 21.11
CA ALA A 314 -16.28 -19.81 20.50
C ALA A 314 -15.62 -21.07 21.09
N ALA A 315 -14.31 -21.03 21.37
CA ALA A 315 -13.62 -22.12 22.05
C ALA A 315 -14.09 -22.29 23.51
N ALA A 316 -14.44 -21.20 24.20
CA ALA A 316 -15.03 -21.26 25.53
C ALA A 316 -16.43 -21.87 25.51
N GLU A 317 -17.27 -21.56 24.51
CA GLU A 317 -18.58 -22.19 24.33
C GLU A 317 -18.48 -23.69 24.02
N ILE A 318 -17.47 -24.11 23.24
CA ILE A 318 -17.21 -25.52 22.96
C ILE A 318 -16.72 -26.25 24.22
N ASN A 319 -15.93 -25.60 25.07
CA ASN A 319 -15.38 -26.20 26.30
C ASN A 319 -16.38 -26.22 27.48
N VAL A 320 -17.50 -25.49 27.39
CA VAL A 320 -18.61 -25.52 28.36
C VAL A 320 -19.62 -26.64 28.04
N LYS A 321 -19.66 -27.13 26.79
CA LYS A 321 -20.38 -28.38 26.46
C LYS A 321 -19.53 -29.57 26.89
N ASP A 322 -19.66 -29.93 28.16
CA ASP A 322 -19.04 -31.12 28.74
C ASP A 322 -19.52 -32.38 27.98
N PRO A 323 -18.63 -33.25 27.43
CA PRO A 323 -19.03 -34.46 26.69
C PRO A 323 -19.80 -35.51 27.53
N LYS A 324 -20.06 -35.23 28.81
CA LYS A 324 -20.66 -36.18 29.74
C LYS A 324 -22.19 -36.17 29.75
N GLU A 325 -22.86 -35.09 29.33
CA GLU A 325 -24.34 -35.06 29.28
C GLU A 325 -24.93 -35.85 28.09
N ASP A 326 -24.18 -35.97 26.99
CA ASP A 326 -24.63 -36.70 25.77
C ASP A 326 -24.44 -38.23 25.89
N LEU A 327 -23.63 -38.68 26.86
CA LEU A 327 -23.42 -40.11 27.16
C LEU A 327 -24.44 -40.66 28.18
N GLU A 328 -24.95 -39.84 29.10
CA GLU A 328 -26.00 -40.30 30.03
C GLU A 328 -27.39 -40.33 29.38
N THR A 329 -27.66 -39.48 28.39
CA THR A 329 -28.93 -39.47 27.65
C THR A 329 -29.04 -40.61 26.61
N SER A 330 -27.93 -41.13 26.11
CA SER A 330 -27.93 -42.28 25.18
C SER A 330 -28.00 -43.65 25.86
N VAL A 331 -27.53 -43.78 27.11
CA VAL A 331 -27.59 -45.05 27.86
C VAL A 331 -28.95 -45.28 28.53
N VAL A 332 -29.71 -44.22 28.84
CA VAL A 332 -31.04 -44.35 29.46
C VAL A 332 -32.11 -44.82 28.44
N ASP A 333 -31.92 -44.55 27.14
CA ASP A 333 -32.91 -44.90 26.10
C ASP A 333 -32.80 -46.38 25.62
N GLU A 334 -31.63 -47.02 25.74
CA GLU A 334 -31.49 -48.46 25.45
C GLU A 334 -31.99 -49.37 26.58
N GLY A 335 -32.20 -48.83 27.79
CA GLY A 335 -32.59 -49.62 28.98
C GLY A 335 -34.10 -49.86 29.16
N ARG A 336 -34.98 -49.31 28.31
CA ARG A 336 -36.44 -49.29 28.57
C ARG A 336 -37.33 -50.04 27.58
N SER A 337 -36.78 -50.79 26.64
CA SER A 337 -37.57 -51.63 25.73
C SER A 337 -37.37 -53.12 26.01
N THR A 338 -37.86 -53.61 27.15
CA THR A 338 -38.11 -55.04 27.34
C THR A 338 -39.55 -55.40 26.95
N SER A 339 -39.66 -56.50 26.19
CA SER A 339 -40.67 -57.57 26.35
C SER A 339 -42.13 -57.38 25.90
N SER A 340 -42.69 -58.51 25.42
CA SER A 340 -44.06 -58.80 24.92
C SER A 340 -44.31 -58.41 23.45
N VAL A 341 -44.68 -59.28 22.51
CA VAL A 341 -45.81 -60.24 22.43
C VAL A 341 -45.50 -61.23 21.26
N VAL A 342 -45.26 -62.53 21.45
CA VAL A 342 -46.19 -63.71 21.43
C VAL A 342 -47.13 -63.85 20.21
N ASN A 343 -46.86 -64.89 19.40
CA ASN A 343 -47.74 -65.74 18.56
C ASN A 343 -48.97 -65.16 17.83
N LYS A 344 -48.97 -65.20 16.49
CA LYS A 344 -49.63 -66.25 15.66
C LYS A 344 -49.36 -66.02 14.18
#